data_AF-A0A4U0R3C2-F1
#
_entry.id   AF-A0A4U0R3C2-F1
#
_cell.length_a   1.000
_cell.length_b   1.000
_cell.length_c   1.000
_cell.angle_alpha   90.00
_cell.angle_beta   90.00
_cell.angle_gamma   90.00
#
_symmetry.space_group_name_H-M   'P 1'
#
loop_
_entity.id
_entity.type
_entity.pdbx_description
1 polymer ?
#
loop_
_entity_poly.entity_id
_entity_poly.type
_entity_poly.pdbx_seq_one_letter_code
_entity_poly.pdbx_strand_id
1 'polypeptide(L)' 'HQGRQAIRNWWLAAKAKYRHHAEPIGMEQAGGKTIVRATVTGDFPGSPAVLTFTFGLAGDRITDLEVG' A
#
# COMPACT_ATOMS: atom_id res chain seq x y z
N HIS A 1 -16.58 -3.43 -3.50
CA HIS A 1 -15.73 -4.33 -4.32
C HIS A 1 -14.71 -3.61 -5.22
N GLN A 2 -14.88 -2.33 -5.58
CA GLN A 2 -14.03 -1.66 -6.60
C GLN A 2 -12.65 -1.20 -6.08
N GLY A 3 -12.56 -0.58 -4.89
CA GLY A 3 -11.30 -0.06 -4.34
C GLY A 3 -10.20 -1.10 -4.08
N ARG A 4 -10.61 -2.30 -3.68
CA ARG A 4 -9.69 -3.39 -3.33
C ARG A 4 -8.88 -3.90 -4.53
N GLN A 5 -9.43 -3.79 -5.74
CA GLN A 5 -8.73 -4.18 -6.97
C GLN A 5 -7.65 -3.16 -7.35
N ALA A 6 -7.95 -1.86 -7.25
CA ALA A 6 -7.00 -0.79 -7.55
C ALA A 6 -5.74 -0.88 -6.66
N ILE A 7 -5.95 -1.09 -5.36
CA ILE A 7 -4.86 -1.24 -4.38
C ILE A 7 -4.08 -2.52 -4.62
N ARG A 8 -4.75 -3.63 -4.96
CA ARG A 8 -4.08 -4.88 -5.31
C ARG A 8 -3.19 -4.70 -6.54
N ASN A 9 -3.67 -4.02 -7.57
CA ASN A 9 -2.90 -3.76 -8.78
C ASN A 9 -1.70 -2.85 -8.49
N TRP A 10 -1.88 -1.81 -7.68
CA TRP A 10 -0.76 -0.99 -7.20
C TRP A 10 0.24 -1.83 -6.42
N TRP A 11 -0.22 -2.73 -5.55
CA TRP A 11 0.66 -3.60 -4.76
C TRP A 11 1.52 -4.52 -5.65
N LEU A 12 0.91 -5.14 -6.66
CA LEU A 12 1.61 -5.98 -7.63
C LEU A 12 2.65 -5.16 -8.41
N ALA A 13 2.28 -3.95 -8.84
CA ALA A 13 3.20 -3.04 -9.53
C ALA A 13 4.33 -2.56 -8.62
N ALA A 14 4.06 -2.27 -7.35
CA ALA A 14 5.04 -1.84 -6.37
C ALA A 14 6.05 -2.96 -6.07
N LYS A 15 5.58 -4.20 -5.87
CA LYS A 15 6.44 -5.39 -5.74
C LYS A 15 7.33 -5.63 -6.96
N ALA A 16 6.83 -5.34 -8.17
CA ALA A 16 7.60 -5.50 -9.40
C ALA A 16 8.64 -4.37 -9.59
N LYS A 17 8.28 -3.13 -9.23
CA LYS A 17 9.09 -1.94 -9.45
C LYS A 17 10.17 -1.75 -8.39
N TYR A 18 9.85 -2.05 -7.15
CA TYR A 18 10.77 -2.01 -6.02
C TYR A 18 11.06 -3.46 -5.67
N ARG A 19 12.27 -3.95 -5.96
CA ARG A 19 12.74 -5.31 -5.59
C ARG A 19 12.78 -5.55 -4.06
N HIS A 20 12.16 -4.65 -3.29
CA HIS A 20 11.97 -4.71 -1.85
C HIS A 20 10.66 -5.45 -1.56
N HIS A 21 10.71 -6.35 -0.59
CA HIS A 21 9.59 -7.19 -0.23
C HIS A 21 8.64 -6.40 0.66
N ALA A 22 7.55 -5.92 0.08
CA ALA A 22 6.45 -5.36 0.85
C ALA A 22 5.42 -6.47 1.12
N GLU A 23 5.14 -6.74 2.39
CA GLU A 23 4.10 -7.66 2.85
C GLU A 23 3.01 -6.92 3.63
N PRO A 24 1.77 -6.85 3.11
CA PRO A 24 0.68 -6.18 3.79
C PRO A 24 0.25 -6.99 5.01
N ILE A 25 0.37 -6.38 6.18
CA ILE A 25 -0.01 -6.98 7.47
C ILE A 25 -1.44 -6.59 7.86
N GLY A 26 -2.01 -5.58 7.23
CA GLY A 26 -3.39 -5.15 7.48
C GLY A 26 -3.91 -4.17 6.44
N MET A 27 -5.22 -4.20 6.25
CA MET A 27 -5.94 -3.23 5.42
C MET A 27 -7.20 -2.81 6.16
N GLU A 28 -7.40 -1.52 6.28
CA GLU A 28 -8.55 -0.92 6.95
C GLU A 28 -9.13 0.19 6.07
N GLN A 29 -10.43 0.46 6.21
CA GLN A 29 -11.06 1.60 5.53
C GLN A 29 -11.55 2.56 6.60
N ALA A 30 -11.07 3.80 6.54
CA ALA A 30 -11.40 4.85 7.50
C ALA A 30 -11.71 6.16 6.77
N GLY A 31 -12.86 6.77 7.06
CA GLY A 31 -13.24 8.08 6.50
C GLY A 31 -13.27 8.15 4.97
N GLY A 32 -13.60 7.05 4.30
CA GLY A 32 -13.60 6.98 2.82
C GLY A 32 -12.23 6.78 2.18
N LYS A 33 -11.16 6.70 2.98
CA LYS A 33 -9.82 6.31 2.54
C LYS A 33 -9.54 4.86 2.89
N THR A 34 -8.68 4.21 2.10
CA THR A 34 -8.18 2.87 2.42
C THR A 34 -6.78 2.95 2.97
N ILE A 35 -6.57 2.46 4.18
CA ILE A 35 -5.28 2.43 4.85
C ILE A 35 -4.74 1.01 4.75
N VAL A 36 -3.51 0.85 4.26
CA VAL A 36 -2.80 -0.42 4.15
C VAL A 36 -1.54 -0.32 4.98
N ARG A 37 -1.40 -1.19 5.98
CA ARG A 37 -0.15 -1.36 6.72
C ARG A 37 0.63 -2.48 6.10
N ALA A 38 1.91 -2.25 5.85
CA ALA A 38 2.78 -3.26 5.30
C ALA A 38 4.18 -3.20 5.86
N THR A 39 4.74 -4.38 6.08
CA THR A 39 6.15 -4.56 6.40
C THR A 39 6.93 -4.48 5.09
N VAL A 40 7.77 -3.46 4.97
CA VAL A 40 8.68 -3.27 3.84
C VAL A 40 10.07 -3.72 4.27
N THR A 41 10.55 -4.74 3.57
CA THR A 41 11.88 -5.31 3.74
C THR A 41 12.72 -4.94 2.53
N GLY A 42 13.77 -4.15 2.75
CA GLY A 42 14.71 -3.75 1.71
C GLY A 42 16.14 -3.68 2.20
N ASP A 43 17.03 -3.26 1.31
CA ASP A 43 18.47 -3.09 1.58
C ASP A 43 18.71 -1.65 2.07
N PHE A 44 18.10 -1.29 3.20
CA PHE A 44 18.25 0.02 3.83
C PHE A 44 18.41 -0.15 5.35
N PRO A 45 19.20 0.72 6.01
CA PRO A 45 19.37 0.67 7.46
C PRO A 45 18.01 0.90 8.16
N GLY A 46 17.62 -0.03 9.02
CA GLY A 46 16.30 -0.03 9.68
C GLY A 46 15.25 -0.94 9.04
N SER A 47 15.62 -1.73 8.02
CA SER A 47 14.79 -2.80 7.47
C SER A 47 14.79 -4.07 8.37
N PRO A 48 13.65 -4.75 8.56
CA PRO A 48 12.32 -4.44 8.03
C PRO A 48 11.61 -3.32 8.80
N ALA A 49 10.89 -2.45 8.08
CA ALA A 49 10.11 -1.36 8.64
C ALA A 49 8.63 -1.51 8.30
N VAL A 50 7.74 -1.14 9.22
CA VAL A 50 6.30 -1.09 8.95
C VAL A 50 5.95 0.31 8.44
N LEU A 51 5.42 0.37 7.21
CA LEU A 51 4.92 1.60 6.60
C LEU A 51 3.39 1.55 6.49
N THR A 52 2.77 2.71 6.68
CA THR A 52 1.33 2.88 6.52
C THR A 52 1.06 3.66 5.23
N PHE A 53 0.30 3.05 4.34
CA PHE A 53 -0.10 3.63 3.05
C PHE A 53 -1.57 4.02 3.09
N THR A 54 -1.88 5.30 2.97
CA THR A 54 -3.26 5.79 2.92
C THR A 54 -3.62 6.13 1.48
N PHE A 55 -4.62 5.43 0.95
CA PHE A 55 -5.12 5.57 -0.41
C PHE A 55 -6.43 6.34 -0.44
N GLY A 56 -6.44 7.45 -1.18
CA GLY A 56 -7.66 8.05 -1.71
C GLY A 56 -8.09 7.28 -2.95
N LEU A 57 -9.34 6.82 -2.97
CA LEU A 57 -9.92 6.09 -4.10
C LEU A 57 -11.07 6.89 -4.69
N ALA A 58 -11.09 7.02 -6.02
CA ALA A 58 -12.27 7.45 -6.76
C ALA A 58 -12.62 6.36 -7.79
N GLY A 59 -13.71 5.64 -7.53
CA GLY A 59 -14.11 4.48 -8.33
C GLY A 59 -13.10 3.34 -8.26
N ASP A 60 -12.52 3.00 -9.41
CA ASP A 60 -11.54 1.93 -9.64
C ASP A 60 -10.09 2.44 -9.73
N ARG A 61 -9.85 3.72 -9.42
CA ARG A 61 -8.52 4.33 -9.50
C ARG A 61 -8.08 4.89 -8.14
N ILE A 62 -6.79 4.77 -7.89
CA ILE A 62 -6.12 5.47 -6.79
C ILE A 62 -5.95 6.93 -7.22
N THR A 63 -6.56 7.85 -6.49
CA THR A 63 -6.43 9.30 -6.72
C THR A 63 -5.37 9.93 -5.85
N ASP A 64 -5.11 9.34 -4.69
CA ASP A 64 -4.20 9.90 -3.69
C ASP A 64 -3.46 8.77 -2.97
N LEU A 65 -2.18 8.97 -2.69
CA LEU A 65 -1.33 8.03 -1.95
C LEU A 65 -0.45 8.81 -0.99
N GLU A 66 -0.65 8.57 0.30
CA GLU A 66 0.16 9.09 1.39
C GLU A 66 0.90 7.94 2.07
N VAL A 67 2.18 8.14 2.43
CA VAL A 67 3.01 7.16 3.12
C VAL A 67 3.47 7.77 4.43
N GLY A 68 3.24 7.05 5.53
CA GLY A 68 3.62 7.45 6.89
C GLY A 68 4.26 6.33 7.68
#